data_AF-A0A7R8HAR8-F1
#
_entry.id   AF-A0A7R8HAR8-F1
#
_cell.length_a   1.000
_cell.length_b   1.000
_cell.length_c   1.000
_cell.angle_alpha   90.00
_cell.angle_beta   90.00
_cell.angle_gamma   90.00
#
_symmetry.space_group_name_H-M   'P 1'
#
loop_
_entity.id
_entity.type
_entity.pdbx_description
1 polymer ?
#
loop_
_entity_poly.entity_id
_entity_poly.type
_entity_poly.pdbx_seq_one_letter_code
_entity_poly.pdbx_strand_id
1 'polypeptide(L)'
;MSKINSQVSLTLDECLIKILLDYDGKSGLIIGESTFSNLEGDAIKALVFVHSGVSTVRWKQVVAYYYTPKSYDGTNYAPIRTDILGMFHDFNRYGIPKYSYAELIW
;
A
#
# COMPACT_ATOMS: atom_id res chain seq x y z
N MET A 1 13.79 -25.91 -14.22
CA MET A 1 12.67 -24.98 -14.00
C MET A 1 12.79 -23.84 -14.99
N SER A 2 11.88 -23.73 -15.95
CA SER A 2 11.84 -22.56 -16.85
C SER A 2 11.50 -21.33 -16.03
N LYS A 3 12.30 -20.26 -16.16
CA LYS A 3 11.92 -18.95 -15.61
C LYS A 3 10.70 -18.49 -16.39
N ILE A 4 9.51 -18.62 -15.80
CA ILE A 4 8.35 -17.88 -16.29
C ILE A 4 8.74 -16.42 -16.12
N ASN A 5 8.94 -15.70 -17.23
CA ASN A 5 9.08 -14.26 -17.22
C ASN A 5 7.74 -13.68 -16.78
N SER A 6 7.52 -13.58 -15.48
CA SER A 6 6.36 -12.95 -14.89
C SER A 6 6.57 -11.44 -14.98
N GLN A 7 6.08 -10.82 -16.06
CA GLN A 7 5.98 -9.36 -16.09
C GLN A 7 4.92 -8.94 -15.08
N VAL A 8 5.29 -7.98 -14.24
CA VAL A 8 4.43 -7.43 -13.20
C VAL A 8 4.38 -5.91 -13.33
N SER A 9 3.28 -5.32 -12.87
CA SER A 9 3.09 -3.88 -12.81
C SER A 9 2.78 -3.47 -11.37
N LEU A 10 3.40 -2.38 -10.93
CA LEU A 10 3.02 -1.66 -9.72
C LEU A 10 2.32 -0.37 -10.16
N THR A 11 1.03 -0.28 -9.83
CA THR A 11 0.19 0.86 -10.16
C THR A 11 -0.20 1.55 -8.86
N LEU A 12 -0.29 2.88 -8.89
CA LEU A 12 -0.79 3.69 -7.78
C LEU A 12 -1.99 4.50 -8.24
N ASP A 13 -2.92 4.73 -7.33
CA ASP A 13 -4.08 5.60 -7.57
C ASP A 13 -4.52 6.27 -6.27
N GLU A 14 -5.25 7.37 -6.38
CA GLU A 14 -5.81 8.10 -5.24
C GLU A 14 -7.33 8.23 -5.36
N CYS A 15 -8.03 7.94 -4.27
CA CYS A 15 -9.46 8.17 -4.16
C CYS A 15 -9.75 9.25 -3.11
N LEU A 16 -10.68 10.15 -3.39
CA LEU A 16 -11.23 11.06 -2.37
C LEU A 16 -12.08 10.26 -1.39
N ILE A 17 -11.90 10.51 -0.10
CA ILE A 17 -12.70 9.90 0.95
C ILE A 17 -13.46 10.97 1.72
N LYS A 18 -14.58 10.57 2.33
CA LYS A 18 -15.28 11.44 3.27
C LYS A 18 -14.42 11.59 4.52
N ILE A 19 -14.18 12.82 4.94
CA ILE A 19 -13.52 13.11 6.21
C ILE A 19 -14.40 12.59 7.34
N LEU A 20 -13.83 11.72 8.17
CA LEU A 20 -14.44 11.20 9.36
C LEU A 20 -13.35 11.05 10.42
N LEU A 21 -13.45 11.83 11.50
CA LEU A 21 -12.69 11.60 12.71
C LEU A 21 -13.55 10.75 13.63
N ASP A 22 -13.09 9.56 13.95
CA ASP A 22 -13.76 8.64 14.86
C ASP A 22 -12.76 8.13 15.90
N TYR A 23 -13.23 7.87 17.11
CA TYR A 23 -12.39 7.31 18.16
C TYR A 23 -12.67 5.81 18.25
N ASP A 24 -11.69 4.99 17.89
CA ASP A 24 -11.80 3.56 18.10
C ASP A 24 -11.45 3.20 19.55
N GLY A 25 -12.48 2.91 20.34
CA GLY A 25 -12.33 2.51 21.74
C GLY A 25 -11.57 1.20 21.95
N LYS A 26 -11.34 0.40 20.90
CA LYS A 26 -10.55 -0.84 21.00
C LYS A 26 -9.05 -0.57 20.89
N SER A 27 -8.62 0.19 19.88
CA SER A 27 -7.21 0.56 19.68
C SER A 27 -6.78 1.76 20.53
N GLY A 28 -7.75 2.57 20.99
CA GLY A 28 -7.49 3.83 21.69
C GLY A 28 -6.98 4.94 20.77
N LEU A 29 -7.10 4.75 19.45
CA LEU A 29 -6.60 5.67 18.42
C LEU A 29 -7.72 6.50 17.82
N ILE A 30 -7.36 7.71 17.39
CA ILE A 30 -8.21 8.53 16.53
C ILE A 30 -8.03 8.01 15.10
N ILE A 31 -9.11 7.47 14.54
CA ILE A 31 -9.20 7.09 13.14
C ILE A 31 -9.60 8.32 12.33
N GLY A 32 -8.97 8.50 11.18
CA GLY A 32 -9.27 9.61 10.27
C GLY A 32 -8.11 10.55 10.01
N GLU A 33 -6.97 10.36 10.69
CA GLU A 33 -5.74 11.10 10.43
C GLU A 33 -4.89 10.45 9.33
N SER A 34 -3.94 11.23 8.80
CA SER A 34 -2.98 10.73 7.82
C SER A 34 -2.13 9.60 8.38
N THR A 35 -1.96 8.56 7.57
CA THR A 35 -1.03 7.45 7.84
C THR A 35 0.22 7.51 6.95
N PHE A 36 0.36 8.57 6.14
CA PHE A 36 1.50 8.73 5.25
C PHE A 36 2.63 9.48 5.95
N SER A 37 3.83 8.90 5.93
CA SER A 37 5.00 9.47 6.62
C SER A 37 5.24 10.92 6.21
N ASN A 38 5.45 11.80 7.20
CA ASN A 38 5.71 13.23 7.04
C ASN A 38 4.51 14.08 6.59
N LEU A 39 3.29 13.54 6.64
CA LEU A 39 2.06 14.32 6.47
C LEU A 39 1.21 14.20 7.74
N GLU A 40 0.90 15.35 8.35
CA GLU A 40 -0.01 15.45 9.49
C GLU A 40 -1.35 16.03 9.04
N GLY A 41 -2.42 15.70 9.76
CA GLY A 41 -3.77 16.23 9.57
C GLY A 41 -4.78 15.21 9.06
N ASP A 42 -6.03 15.67 8.96
CA ASP A 42 -7.19 14.85 8.60
C ASP A 42 -7.06 14.29 7.18
N ALA A 43 -7.31 12.99 7.04
CA ALA A 43 -7.27 12.30 5.78
C ALA A 43 -8.47 12.67 4.90
N ILE A 44 -8.18 13.18 3.71
CA ILE A 44 -9.17 13.49 2.66
C ILE A 44 -9.06 12.54 1.46
N LYS A 45 -7.98 11.75 1.42
CA LYS A 45 -7.65 10.84 0.32
C LYS A 45 -7.13 9.50 0.84
N ALA A 46 -7.38 8.46 0.04
CA ALA A 46 -6.75 7.15 0.17
C ALA A 46 -5.85 6.92 -1.04
N LEU A 47 -4.54 6.85 -0.81
CA LEU A 47 -3.53 6.44 -1.78
C LEU A 47 -3.40 4.91 -1.73
N VAL A 48 -3.53 4.24 -2.86
CA VAL A 48 -3.52 2.77 -2.94
C VAL A 48 -2.46 2.31 -3.94
N PHE A 49 -1.68 1.30 -3.54
CA PHE A 49 -0.72 0.61 -4.41
C PHE A 49 -1.26 -0.77 -4.76
N VAL A 50 -1.30 -1.07 -6.07
CA VAL A 50 -1.78 -2.33 -6.62
C VAL A 50 -0.65 -2.98 -7.40
N HIS A 51 -0.31 -4.21 -7.01
CA HIS A 51 0.62 -5.05 -7.75
C HIS A 51 -0.17 -6.05 -8.60
N SER A 52 0.23 -6.24 -9.85
CA SER A 52 -0.52 -7.06 -10.80
C SER A 52 0.37 -7.84 -11.75
N GLY A 53 -0.07 -9.05 -12.10
CA GLY A 53 0.56 -9.88 -13.14
C GLY A 53 0.05 -9.49 -14.53
N VAL A 54 0.98 -9.17 -15.43
CA VAL A 54 0.69 -8.68 -16.79
C VAL A 54 0.78 -9.80 -17.84
N SER A 55 1.45 -10.92 -17.52
CA SER A 55 1.70 -12.03 -18.45
C SER A 55 0.59 -13.11 -18.43
N THR A 56 0.96 -14.37 -18.72
CA THR A 56 0.07 -15.54 -18.87
C THR A 56 -0.84 -15.82 -17.67
N VAL A 57 -0.49 -15.34 -16.48
CA VAL A 57 -1.33 -15.43 -15.28
C VAL A 57 -1.71 -14.01 -14.86
N ARG A 58 -3.00 -13.70 -14.95
CA ARG A 58 -3.56 -12.39 -14.57
C ARG A 58 -4.02 -12.43 -13.12
N TRP A 59 -3.52 -11.49 -12.33
CA TRP A 59 -3.91 -11.30 -10.95
C TRP A 59 -3.65 -9.85 -10.55
N LYS A 60 -4.32 -9.39 -9.51
CA LYS A 60 -4.10 -8.09 -8.88
C LYS A 60 -4.25 -8.21 -7.38
N GLN A 61 -3.45 -7.48 -6.63
CA GLN A 61 -3.52 -7.43 -5.18
C GLN A 61 -3.20 -6.01 -4.72
N VAL A 62 -3.93 -5.52 -3.72
CA VAL A 62 -3.56 -4.30 -2.99
C VAL A 62 -2.41 -4.64 -2.06
N VAL A 63 -1.32 -3.87 -2.16
CA VAL A 63 -0.06 -4.18 -1.47
C VAL A 63 0.33 -3.16 -0.43
N ALA A 64 -0.18 -1.94 -0.57
CA ALA A 64 -0.09 -0.89 0.43
C ALA A 64 -1.23 0.09 0.22
N TYR A 65 -1.62 0.76 1.30
CA TYR A 65 -2.52 1.91 1.25
C TYR A 65 -2.11 2.91 2.32
N TYR A 66 -2.37 4.18 2.05
CA TYR A 66 -2.10 5.26 2.96
C TYR A 66 -3.22 6.28 2.91
N TYR A 67 -3.53 6.87 4.06
CA TYR A 67 -4.46 7.97 4.19
C TYR A 67 -3.68 9.28 4.15
N THR A 68 -4.08 10.21 3.28
CA THR A 68 -3.37 11.46 3.04
C THR A 68 -4.29 12.68 3.17
N PRO A 69 -3.78 13.80 3.71
CA PRO A 69 -4.52 15.05 3.83
C PRO A 69 -4.48 15.87 2.54
N LYS A 70 -3.71 15.42 1.54
CA LYS A 70 -3.52 16.08 0.24
C LYS A 70 -3.12 15.06 -0.82
N SER A 71 -3.17 15.46 -2.09
CA SER A 71 -2.68 14.63 -3.18
C SER A 71 -1.20 14.31 -3.03
N TYR A 72 -0.85 13.06 -3.32
CA TYR A 72 0.50 12.56 -3.36
C TYR A 72 1.29 13.18 -4.53
N ASP A 73 2.50 13.66 -4.24
CA ASP A 73 3.35 14.39 -5.20
C ASP A 73 4.51 13.55 -5.77
N GLY A 74 4.64 12.29 -5.34
CA GLY A 74 5.70 11.38 -5.81
C GLY A 74 7.04 11.47 -5.08
N THR A 75 7.24 12.43 -4.16
CA THR A 75 8.55 12.66 -3.50
C THR A 75 9.06 11.44 -2.73
N ASN A 76 8.17 10.63 -2.15
CA ASN A 76 8.52 9.42 -1.39
C ASN A 76 8.32 8.12 -2.20
N TYR A 77 8.30 8.18 -3.53
CA TYR A 77 7.95 7.00 -4.34
C TYR A 77 9.04 5.94 -4.33
N ALA A 78 10.31 6.36 -4.43
CA ALA A 78 11.45 5.46 -4.47
C ALA A 78 11.57 4.56 -3.23
N PRO A 79 11.49 5.07 -1.98
CA PRO A 79 11.54 4.19 -0.81
C PRO A 79 10.34 3.24 -0.74
N ILE A 80 9.11 3.73 -0.92
CA ILE A 80 7.88 2.90 -0.90
C ILE A 80 7.95 1.77 -1.94
N ARG A 81 8.38 2.10 -3.17
CA ARG A 81 8.55 1.11 -4.23
C ARG A 81 9.59 0.05 -3.85
N THR A 82 10.72 0.48 -3.29
CA THR A 82 11.80 -0.43 -2.90
C THR A 82 11.33 -1.41 -1.84
N ASP A 83 10.58 -0.93 -0.85
CA ASP A 83 10.04 -1.76 0.23
C ASP A 83 9.04 -2.78 -0.31
N ILE A 84 8.07 -2.34 -1.12
CA ILE A 84 7.08 -3.22 -1.77
C ILE A 84 7.77 -4.29 -2.62
N LEU A 85 8.70 -3.90 -3.49
CA LEU A 85 9.40 -4.86 -4.37
C LEU A 85 10.31 -5.81 -3.59
N GLY A 86 10.95 -5.33 -2.52
CA GLY A 86 11.75 -6.15 -1.62
C GLY A 86 10.92 -7.25 -0.97
N MET A 87 9.72 -6.92 -0.48
CA MET A 87 8.78 -7.89 0.10
C MET A 87 8.39 -8.99 -0.90
N PHE A 88 8.07 -8.62 -2.15
CA PHE A 88 7.73 -9.60 -3.19
C PHE A 88 8.92 -10.47 -3.60
N HIS A 89 10.12 -9.90 -3.66
CA HIS A 89 11.33 -10.66 -3.95
C HIS A 89 11.60 -11.70 -2.86
N ASP A 90 11.47 -11.33 -1.58
CA ASP A 90 11.61 -12.24 -0.45
C ASP A 90 10.54 -13.34 -0.45
N PHE A 91 9.28 -12.99 -0.69
CA PHE A 91 8.18 -13.95 -0.78
C PHE A 91 8.41 -14.99 -1.87
N ASN A 92 8.78 -14.55 -3.07
CA ASN A 92 9.01 -15.45 -4.21
C ASN A 92 10.24 -16.35 -4.01
N ARG A 93 11.24 -15.88 -3.27
CA ARG A 93 12.50 -16.62 -3.08
C ARG A 93 12.45 -17.60 -1.91
N TYR A 94 11.75 -17.25 -0.84
CA TYR A 94 11.79 -18.00 0.41
C TYR A 94 10.42 -18.56 0.83
N GLY A 95 9.34 -18.23 0.12
CA GLY A 95 7.98 -18.63 0.50
C GLY A 95 7.52 -17.99 1.81
N ILE A 96 8.20 -16.94 2.28
CA ILE A 96 7.89 -16.26 3.53
C ILE A 96 6.94 -15.10 3.21
N PRO A 97 5.64 -15.20 3.54
CA PRO A 97 4.78 -14.02 3.52
C PRO A 97 5.26 -13.08 4.62
N LYS A 98 6.09 -12.10 4.26
CA LYS A 98 6.27 -10.92 5.11
C LYS A 98 5.01 -10.09 4.92
N TYR A 99 4.08 -10.28 5.85
CA TYR A 99 2.95 -9.42 6.21
C TYR A 99 2.16 -8.78 5.05
N SER A 100 0.90 -9.19 4.94
CA SER A 100 -0.12 -8.32 4.36
C SER A 100 -0.16 -7.03 5.17
N TYR A 101 0.24 -5.90 4.58
CA TYR A 101 0.02 -4.58 5.22
C TYR A 101 -1.46 -4.31 5.52
N ALA A 102 -2.40 -5.14 5.04
CA ALA A 102 -3.79 -5.09 5.44
C ALA A 102 -4.05 -5.57 6.89
N GLU A 103 -3.06 -6.14 7.57
CA GLU A 103 -3.17 -6.59 8.97
C GLU A 103 -2.34 -5.75 9.97
N LEU A 104 -1.54 -4.78 9.50
CA LEU A 104 -0.64 -3.97 10.34
C LEU A 104 -1.08 -2.52 10.55
N ILE A 105 -2.35 -2.22 10.27
CA ILE A 105 -3.00 -0.97 10.67
C ILE A 105 -4.32 -1.34 11.36
N TRP A 106 -4.22 -1.70 12.64
CA TRP A 106 -5.30 -1.69 13.63
C TRP A 106 -4.70 -1.28 14.97
#